data_AF-A0A2X1QUJ8-F1
#
_entry.id   AF-A0A2X1QUJ8-F1
#
_cell.length_a   1.000
_cell.length_b   1.000
_cell.length_c   1.000
_cell.angle_alpha   90.00
_cell.angle_beta   90.00
_cell.angle_gamma   90.00
#
_symmetry.space_group_name_H-M   'P 1'
#
loop_
_entity.id
_entity.type
_entity.pdbx_description
1 polymer ?
#
loop_
_entity_poly.entity_id
_entity_poly.type
_entity_poly.pdbx_seq_one_letter_code
_entity_poly.pdbx_strand_id
1 'polypeptide(L)'
;MTYRHRVATVFLFGFFLDLINMFIASIAFPAISRALAVSVSQLAWVSNAYILGLTVVVPFSAWLSERWGAKRLFLLSLGLFSLGALAAGLANSLSELILWRTLQGMGGGLLIPSARR
;
A
#
# COMPACT_ATOMS: atom_id res chain seq x y z
N MET A 1 23.93 17.97 -5.23
CA MET A 1 22.92 16.88 -5.17
C MET A 1 22.00 17.00 -6.36
N THR A 2 22.26 16.24 -7.42
CA THR A 2 21.50 16.25 -8.69
C THR A 2 20.02 15.94 -8.42
N TYR A 3 19.09 16.67 -9.04
CA TYR A 3 17.62 16.54 -8.90
C TYR A 3 17.11 15.09 -8.83
N ARG A 4 17.72 14.19 -9.64
CA ARG A 4 17.45 12.74 -9.67
C ARG A 4 17.64 12.05 -8.31
N HIS A 5 18.64 12.43 -7.52
CA HIS A 5 18.88 11.86 -6.20
C HIS A 5 17.80 12.25 -5.20
N ARG A 6 17.30 13.50 -5.25
CA ARG A 6 16.21 13.94 -4.36
C ARG A 6 14.93 13.15 -4.61
N VAL A 7 14.60 12.91 -5.89
CA VAL A 7 13.43 12.09 -6.27
C VAL A 7 13.61 10.64 -5.82
N ALA A 8 14.79 10.05 -6.05
CA ALA A 8 15.09 8.69 -5.59
C ALA A 8 14.98 8.54 -4.07
N THR A 9 15.47 9.51 -3.28
CA THR A 9 15.35 9.47 -1.82
C THR A 9 13.89 9.51 -1.37
N VAL A 10 13.07 10.40 -1.93
CA VAL A 10 11.63 10.48 -1.58
C VAL A 10 10.92 9.18 -1.94
N PHE A 11 11.22 8.61 -3.09
CA PHE A 11 10.67 7.33 -3.52
C PHE A 11 11.07 6.17 -2.59
N LEU A 12 12.38 6.03 -2.30
CA LEU A 12 12.90 4.98 -1.43
C LEU A 12 12.32 5.09 -0.02
N PHE A 13 12.13 6.31 0.48
CA PHE A 13 11.51 6.53 1.78
C PHE A 13 10.02 6.12 1.77
N GLY A 14 9.28 6.45 0.71
CA GLY A 14 7.90 5.98 0.53
C GLY A 14 7.80 4.45 0.46
N PHE A 15 8.69 3.82 -0.31
CA PHE A 15 8.76 2.36 -0.41
C PHE A 15 9.14 1.70 0.93
N PHE A 16 10.05 2.31 1.68
CA PHE A 16 10.42 1.85 3.02
C PHE A 16 9.23 1.92 4.00
N LEU A 17 8.49 3.03 4.00
CA LEU A 17 7.27 3.18 4.80
C LEU A 17 6.22 2.12 4.43
N ASP A 18 6.12 1.79 3.14
CA ASP A 18 5.23 0.75 2.65
C ASP A 18 5.59 -0.63 3.21
N LEU A 19 6.87 -1.01 3.14
CA LEU A 19 7.37 -2.25 3.73
C LEU A 19 7.11 -2.33 5.24
N ILE A 20 7.36 -1.24 5.98
CA ILE A 20 7.06 -1.17 7.41
C ILE A 20 5.57 -1.45 7.66
N ASN A 21 4.68 -0.83 6.89
CA ASN A 21 3.24 -1.01 7.05
C ASN A 21 2.78 -2.45 6.76
N MET A 22 3.50 -3.19 5.91
CA MET A 22 3.25 -4.61 5.67
C MET A 22 3.70 -5.48 6.85
N PHE A 23 4.90 -5.22 7.41
CA PHE A 23 5.44 -6.05 8.51
C PHE A 23 4.78 -5.76 9.87
N ILE A 24 4.44 -4.51 10.17
CA ILE A 24 3.77 -4.13 11.42
C ILE A 24 2.43 -4.87 11.58
N ALA A 25 1.68 -5.04 10.48
CA ALA A 25 0.40 -5.74 10.50
C ALA A 25 0.55 -7.18 11.03
N SER A 26 1.53 -7.92 10.51
CA SER A 26 1.80 -9.30 10.92
C SER A 26 2.12 -9.44 12.40
N ILE A 27 2.81 -8.45 12.99
CA ILE A 27 3.10 -8.40 14.44
C ILE A 27 1.82 -8.11 15.23
N ALA A 28 0.92 -7.29 14.68
CA ALA A 28 -0.34 -6.91 15.31
C ALA A 28 -1.46 -7.96 15.18
N PHE A 29 -1.31 -8.98 14.31
CA PHE A 29 -2.35 -9.98 14.05
C PHE A 29 -2.92 -10.67 15.30
N PRO A 30 -2.12 -11.07 16.31
CA PRO A 30 -2.68 -11.65 17.54
C PRO A 30 -3.60 -10.69 18.29
N ALA A 31 -3.29 -9.38 18.29
CA ALA A 31 -4.13 -8.37 18.92
C ALA A 31 -5.40 -8.10 18.10
N ILE A 32 -5.27 -8.00 16.78
CA ILE A 32 -6.40 -7.81 15.84
C ILE A 32 -7.35 -9.01 15.89
N SER A 33 -6.81 -10.23 15.99
CA SER A 33 -7.57 -11.49 16.11
C SER A 33 -8.48 -11.46 17.34
N ARG A 34 -7.95 -11.01 18.50
CA ARG A 34 -8.75 -10.84 19.72
C ARG A 34 -9.79 -9.73 19.59
N ALA A 35 -9.44 -8.60 18.98
CA ALA A 35 -10.34 -7.45 18.85
C ALA A 35 -11.52 -7.73 17.91
N LEU A 36 -11.29 -8.46 16.82
CA LEU A 36 -12.31 -8.78 15.81
C LEU A 36 -12.94 -10.17 16.01
N ALA A 37 -12.50 -10.94 17.02
CA ALA A 37 -12.91 -12.32 17.27
C ALA A 37 -12.78 -13.26 16.04
N VAL A 38 -11.71 -13.09 15.26
CA VAL A 38 -11.40 -13.87 14.05
C VAL A 38 -10.11 -14.68 14.21
N SER A 39 -9.95 -15.77 13.46
CA SER A 39 -8.73 -16.58 13.53
C SER A 39 -7.53 -15.87 12.87
N VAL A 40 -6.32 -16.21 13.31
CA VAL A 40 -5.09 -15.71 12.67
C VAL A 40 -4.97 -16.21 11.22
N SER A 41 -5.50 -17.39 10.91
CA SER A 41 -5.55 -17.91 9.54
C SER A 41 -6.44 -17.05 8.63
N GLN A 42 -7.54 -16.51 9.16
CA GLN A 42 -8.37 -15.55 8.43
C GLN A 42 -7.65 -14.21 8.23
N LEU A 43 -6.85 -13.76 9.19
CA LEU A 43 -6.05 -12.53 9.07
C LEU A 43 -4.93 -12.63 8.03
N ALA A 44 -4.46 -13.83 7.67
CA ALA A 44 -3.50 -13.99 6.59
C ALA A 44 -4.02 -13.42 5.25
N TRP A 45 -5.35 -13.42 5.04
CA TRP A 45 -5.96 -12.79 3.88
C TRP A 45 -5.76 -11.28 3.82
N VAL A 46 -5.54 -10.61 4.95
CA VAL A 46 -5.24 -9.17 4.99
C VAL A 46 -3.93 -8.87 4.25
N SER A 47 -2.88 -9.66 4.51
CA SER A 47 -1.60 -9.54 3.82
C SER A 47 -1.69 -9.97 2.36
N ASN A 48 -2.39 -11.08 2.08
CA ASN A 48 -2.57 -11.55 0.70
C ASN A 48 -3.32 -10.53 -0.15
N ALA A 49 -4.38 -9.93 0.39
CA ALA A 49 -5.18 -8.93 -0.31
C ALA A 49 -4.39 -7.64 -0.61
N TYR A 50 -3.53 -7.22 0.32
CA TYR A 50 -2.57 -6.14 0.09
C TYR A 50 -1.64 -6.46 -1.09
N ILE A 51 -1.01 -7.64 -1.10
CA ILE A 51 -0.09 -8.06 -2.17
C ILE A 51 -0.83 -8.21 -3.50
N LEU A 52 -2.06 -8.74 -3.49
CA LEU A 52 -2.90 -8.86 -4.68
C LEU A 52 -3.20 -7.48 -5.29
N GLY A 53 -3.63 -6.52 -4.46
CA GLY A 53 -3.87 -5.14 -4.91
C GLY A 53 -2.63 -4.51 -5.54
N LEU A 54 -1.46 -4.70 -4.91
CA LEU A 54 -0.18 -4.25 -5.45
C LEU A 54 0.12 -4.92 -6.80
N THR A 55 0.02 -6.25 -6.87
CA THR A 55 0.38 -7.05 -8.04
C THR A 55 -0.48 -6.72 -9.25
N VAL A 56 -1.78 -6.51 -9.03
CA VAL A 56 -2.72 -6.16 -10.10
C VAL A 56 -2.39 -4.79 -10.69
N VAL A 57 -1.97 -3.82 -9.87
CA VAL A 57 -1.81 -2.43 -10.32
C VAL A 57 -0.43 -2.13 -10.91
N VAL A 58 0.60 -2.86 -10.51
CA VAL A 58 1.96 -2.73 -11.06
C VAL A 58 2.02 -2.75 -12.60
N PRO A 59 1.38 -3.67 -13.36
CA PRO A 59 1.44 -3.61 -14.82
C PRO A 59 0.76 -2.36 -15.41
N PHE A 60 -0.34 -1.88 -14.81
CA PHE A 60 -1.05 -0.69 -15.29
C PHE A 60 -0.33 0.61 -14.95
N SER A 61 0.48 0.61 -13.91
CA SER A 61 1.15 1.79 -13.39
C SER A 61 2.10 2.45 -14.41
N ALA A 62 2.76 1.66 -15.27
CA ALA A 62 3.57 2.18 -16.38
C ALA A 62 2.72 2.95 -17.41
N TRP A 63 1.58 2.37 -17.82
CA TRP A 63 0.64 3.01 -18.74
C TRP A 63 -0.03 4.26 -18.14
N LEU A 64 -0.44 4.20 -16.86
CA LEU A 64 -0.99 5.36 -16.15
C LEU A 64 0.03 6.49 -16.04
N SER A 65 1.30 6.16 -15.82
CA SER A 65 2.37 7.15 -15.71
C SER A 65 2.63 7.88 -17.02
N GLU A 66 2.54 7.18 -18.15
CA GLU A 66 2.66 7.80 -19.48
C GLU A 66 1.46 8.71 -19.80
N ARG A 67 0.27 8.32 -19.38
CA ARG A 67 -0.97 9.06 -19.69
C ARG A 67 -1.22 10.26 -18.77
N TRP A 68 -0.95 10.14 -17.47
CA TRP A 68 -1.26 11.15 -16.46
C TRP A 68 -0.04 11.89 -15.91
N GLY A 69 1.16 11.41 -16.22
CA GLY A 69 2.43 11.96 -15.75
C GLY A 69 2.82 11.42 -14.37
N ALA A 70 4.12 11.16 -14.21
CA ALA A 70 4.69 10.53 -13.00
C ALA A 70 4.38 11.29 -11.71
N LYS A 71 4.42 12.63 -11.72
CA LYS A 71 4.17 13.46 -10.53
C LYS A 71 2.74 13.34 -10.00
N ARG A 72 1.74 13.38 -10.88
CA ARG A 72 0.32 13.27 -10.49
C ARG A 72 0.02 11.86 -9.99
N LEU A 73 0.57 10.85 -10.67
CA LEU A 73 0.41 9.47 -10.28
C LEU A 73 1.02 9.18 -8.89
N PHE A 74 2.21 9.72 -8.62
CA PHE A 74 2.85 9.62 -7.31
C PHE A 74 1.99 10.22 -6.19
N LEU A 75 1.44 11.43 -6.40
CA LEU A 75 0.58 12.07 -5.39
C LEU A 75 -0.73 11.31 -5.16
N LEU A 76 -1.36 10.79 -6.23
CA LEU A 76 -2.56 9.96 -6.12
C LEU A 76 -2.28 8.66 -5.37
N SER A 77 -1.17 8.01 -5.70
CA SER A 77 -0.70 6.80 -5.05
C SER A 77 -0.46 7.01 -3.55
N LEU A 78 0.24 8.08 -3.18
CA LEU A 78 0.49 8.45 -1.79
C LEU A 78 -0.82 8.75 -1.04
N GLY A 79 -1.75 9.46 -1.68
CA GLY A 79 -3.06 9.75 -1.12
C GLY A 79 -3.87 8.48 -0.87
N LEU A 80 -3.95 7.58 -1.86
CA LEU A 80 -4.67 6.31 -1.74
C LEU A 80 -4.05 5.41 -0.67
N PHE A 81 -2.72 5.35 -0.62
CA PHE A 81 -1.98 4.60 0.39
C PHE A 81 -2.27 5.11 1.81
N SER A 82 -2.24 6.43 2.00
CA SER A 82 -2.47 7.07 3.31
C SER A 82 -3.93 6.91 3.77
N LEU A 83 -4.90 7.10 2.86
CA LEU A 83 -6.31 6.90 3.15
C LEU A 83 -6.61 5.42 3.48
N GLY A 84 -6.03 4.49 2.72
CA GLY A 84 -6.14 3.06 3.01
C GLY A 84 -5.55 2.68 4.37
N ALA A 85 -4.44 3.32 4.78
CA ALA A 85 -3.84 3.11 6.10
C ALA A 85 -4.77 3.55 7.23
N LEU A 86 -5.31 4.76 7.11
CA LEU A 86 -6.21 5.34 8.09
C LEU A 86 -7.50 4.51 8.20
N ALA A 87 -8.11 4.16 7.06
CA ALA A 87 -9.34 3.39 7.02
C ALA A 87 -9.13 1.96 7.55
N ALA A 88 -7.99 1.33 7.26
CA ALA A 88 -7.64 0.03 7.84
C ALA A 88 -7.48 0.08 9.36
N GLY A 89 -6.98 1.19 9.91
CA GLY A 89 -6.88 1.39 11.36
C GLY A 89 -8.23 1.63 12.05
N LEU A 90 -9.26 2.03 11.30
CA LEU A 90 -10.63 2.26 11.78
C LEU A 90 -11.58 1.09 11.47
N ALA A 91 -11.09 0.02 10.85
CA ALA A 91 -11.93 -1.10 10.40
C ALA A 91 -12.52 -1.87 11.59
N ASN A 92 -13.83 -2.12 11.54
CA ASN A 92 -14.57 -2.84 12.61
C ASN A 92 -14.89 -4.29 12.24
N SER A 93 -14.48 -4.74 11.05
CA SER A 93 -14.67 -6.11 10.59
C SER A 93 -13.49 -6.58 9.74
N LEU A 94 -13.32 -7.91 9.66
CA LEU A 94 -12.29 -8.51 8.81
C LEU A 94 -12.47 -8.15 7.32
N SER A 95 -13.72 -8.18 6.84
CA SER A 95 -14.05 -7.87 5.44
C SER A 95 -13.66 -6.44 5.07
N GLU A 96 -13.98 -5.50 5.96
CA GLU A 96 -13.63 -4.09 5.81
C GLU A 96 -12.11 -3.90 5.85
N LEU A 97 -11.42 -4.56 6.78
CA LEU A 97 -9.96 -4.52 6.87
C LEU A 97 -9.28 -5.04 5.59
N ILE A 98 -9.77 -6.15 5.04
CA ILE A 98 -9.30 -6.74 3.77
C ILE A 98 -9.52 -5.75 2.62
N LEU A 99 -10.70 -5.13 2.53
CA LEU A 99 -11.03 -4.17 1.49
C LEU A 99 -10.08 -2.97 1.52
N TRP A 100 -9.91 -2.35 2.69
CA TRP A 100 -9.03 -1.19 2.84
C TRP A 100 -7.57 -1.54 2.58
N ARG A 101 -7.12 -2.73 2.98
CA ARG A 101 -5.77 -3.22 2.68
C ARG A 101 -5.53 -3.51 1.21
N THR A 102 -6.56 -4.00 0.50
CA THR A 102 -6.50 -4.16 -0.95
C THR A 102 -6.31 -2.81 -1.64
N LEU A 103 -7.14 -1.82 -1.29
CA LEU A 103 -7.05 -0.46 -1.82
C LEU A 103 -5.72 0.22 -1.47
N GLN A 104 -5.22 -0.01 -0.25
CA GLN A 104 -3.90 0.46 0.16
C GLN A 104 -2.78 -0.15 -0.69
N GLY A 105 -2.82 -1.46 -0.95
CA GLY A 105 -1.84 -2.15 -1.79
C GLY A 105 -1.85 -1.67 -3.24
N MET A 106 -3.03 -1.37 -3.78
CA MET A 106 -3.16 -0.71 -5.08
C MET A 106 -2.46 0.66 -5.09
N GLY A 107 -2.59 1.42 -4.00
CA GLY A 107 -1.85 2.66 -3.77
C GLY A 107 -0.34 2.44 -3.78
N GLY A 108 0.17 1.46 -3.03
CA GLY A 108 1.61 1.12 -2.95
C GLY A 108 2.22 0.70 -4.30
N GLY A 109 1.50 -0.13 -5.07
CA GLY A 109 1.95 -0.60 -6.38
C GLY A 109 2.18 0.50 -7.41
N LEU A 110 1.42 1.61 -7.33
CA LEU A 110 1.57 2.77 -8.21
C LEU A 110 2.84 3.58 -7.94
N LEU A 111 3.50 3.42 -6.79
CA LEU A 111 4.75 4.12 -6.50
C LEU A 111 5.88 3.65 -7.43
N ILE A 112 5.93 2.34 -7.70
CA ILE A 112 7.11 1.63 -8.26
C ILE A 112 7.63 2.18 -9.61
N PRO A 113 6.81 2.57 -10.59
CA PRO A 113 7.32 3.04 -11.89
C PRO A 113 7.84 4.47 -11.89
N SER A 114 7.36 5.30 -10.96
CA SER A 114 7.68 6.73 -10.95
C SER A 114 9.16 7.01 -10.68
N ALA A 115 9.90 6.02 -10.19
CA ALA A 115 11.35 6.09 -9.95
C ALA A 115 12.22 5.85 -11.21
N ARG A 116 11.66 5.31 -12.30
CA ARG A 116 12.44 4.88 -13.48
C ARG A 116 12.65 5.94 -14.56
N ARG A 117 12.10 7.16 -14.44
CA ARG A 117 12.33 8.26 -15.39
C ARG A 117 12.83 9.52 -14.70
#